data_AF-A0A7S1ZVJ4-F1
#
_entry.id   AF-A0A7S1ZVJ4-F1
#
_cell.length_a   1.000
_cell.length_b   1.000
_cell.length_c   1.000
_cell.angle_alpha   90.00
_cell.angle_beta   90.00
_cell.angle_gamma   90.00
#
_symmetry.space_group_name_H-M   'P 1'
#
loop_
_entity.id
_entity.type
_entity.pdbx_description
1 polymer ?
#
loop_
_entity_poly.entity_id
_entity_poly.type
_entity_poly.pdbx_seq_one_letter_code
_entity_poly.pdbx_strand_id
1 'polypeptide(L)'
;MKDYDFVSPCPKVEYIYDQKNECCHKCRLTFYLVEGGISKWVGILVPMLLVFVLDVVNVFYNDTKNGDTLSTSATLALTAVFLLPNILSKAYRPKIIATNMVYILLVFIGLALSSVTREMQSSKIAAYTGVALFGFSFIIPIVSFLKFSKYKQSILDEEKSFMKNDLKHDKFKHDVHDYKEYFQSMKDVMEGQCKLYKIIGDEFGAECL
;
A
#
# COMPACT_ATOMS: atom_id res chain seq x y z
N MET A 1 -6.15 -4.11 -15.12
CA MET A 1 -4.71 -3.82 -15.26
C MET A 1 -4.23 -3.11 -14.00
N LYS A 2 -3.06 -3.45 -13.46
CA LYS A 2 -2.48 -2.75 -12.29
C LYS A 2 -1.34 -1.87 -12.77
N ASP A 3 -1.39 -0.60 -12.41
CA ASP A 3 -0.35 0.37 -12.78
C ASP A 3 0.70 0.45 -11.67
N TYR A 4 1.97 0.37 -12.08
CA TYR A 4 3.13 0.45 -11.19
C TYR A 4 4.02 1.60 -11.63
N ASP A 5 4.42 2.44 -10.67
CA ASP A 5 5.38 3.49 -10.89
C ASP A 5 6.78 3.00 -10.51
N PHE A 6 7.76 3.29 -11.35
CA PHE A 6 9.16 3.11 -10.99
C PHE A 6 9.54 4.07 -9.86
N VAL A 7 10.07 3.55 -8.76
CA VAL A 7 10.62 4.37 -7.68
C VAL A 7 11.89 5.07 -8.14
N SER A 8 12.71 4.33 -8.89
CA SER A 8 13.93 4.80 -9.51
C SER A 8 13.92 4.40 -10.99
N PRO A 9 14.34 5.29 -11.89
CA PRO A 9 14.55 4.95 -13.31
C PRO A 9 15.78 4.05 -13.52
N CYS A 10 16.65 3.91 -12.51
CA CYS A 10 17.90 3.17 -12.61
C CYS A 10 17.82 1.85 -11.80
N PRO A 11 17.96 0.68 -12.45
CA PRO A 11 17.99 -0.59 -11.72
C PRO A 11 19.26 -0.72 -10.89
N LYS A 12 19.16 -1.38 -9.73
CA LYS A 12 20.34 -1.79 -8.98
C LYS A 12 20.98 -3.00 -9.66
N VAL A 13 22.24 -2.87 -10.05
CA VAL A 13 23.02 -3.93 -10.70
C VAL A 13 23.97 -4.55 -9.67
N GLU A 14 23.77 -5.82 -9.34
CA GLU A 14 24.64 -6.57 -8.44
C GLU A 14 25.34 -7.70 -9.21
N TYR A 15 26.68 -7.70 -9.21
CA TYR A 15 27.47 -8.81 -9.73
C TYR A 15 27.70 -9.83 -8.62
N ILE A 16 27.18 -11.04 -8.81
CA ILE A 16 27.30 -12.13 -7.84
C ILE A 16 28.55 -12.92 -8.19
N TYR A 17 29.58 -12.80 -7.34
CA TYR A 17 30.81 -13.57 -7.46
C TYR A 17 30.57 -15.03 -7.02
N ASP A 18 30.86 -15.98 -7.91
CA ASP A 18 30.84 -17.39 -7.57
C ASP A 18 32.24 -17.85 -7.13
N GLN A 19 32.40 -18.07 -5.83
CA GLN A 19 33.67 -18.52 -5.25
C GLN A 19 34.17 -19.84 -5.83
N LYS A 20 33.28 -20.69 -6.38
CA LYS A 20 33.70 -21.99 -6.94
C LYS A 20 34.37 -21.88 -8.30
N ASN A 21 33.97 -20.90 -9.09
CA ASN A 21 34.43 -20.73 -10.48
C ASN A 21 35.34 -19.51 -10.64
N GLU A 22 35.66 -18.82 -9.54
CA GLU A 22 36.43 -17.58 -9.50
C GLU A 22 36.00 -16.54 -10.54
N CYS A 23 34.70 -16.50 -10.86
CA CYS A 23 34.17 -15.67 -11.94
C CYS A 23 32.81 -15.05 -11.60
N CYS A 24 32.56 -13.84 -12.11
CA CYS A 24 31.31 -13.11 -12.02
C CYS A 24 30.40 -13.38 -13.23
N HIS A 25 29.83 -14.59 -13.33
CA HIS A 25 28.92 -14.92 -14.43
C HIS A 25 27.47 -14.43 -14.22
N LYS A 26 27.08 -14.09 -12.99
CA LYS A 26 25.69 -13.76 -12.66
C LYS A 26 25.54 -12.28 -12.35
N CYS A 27 24.74 -11.61 -13.17
CA CYS A 27 24.28 -10.24 -12.94
C CYS A 27 22.83 -10.29 -12.41
N ARG A 28 22.55 -9.56 -11.33
CA ARG A 28 21.20 -9.39 -10.79
C ARG A 28 20.77 -7.94 -10.97
N LEU A 29 19.72 -7.74 -11.76
CA LEU A 29 19.05 -6.45 -11.94
C LEU A 29 17.85 -6.39 -11.01
N THR A 30 17.80 -5.37 -10.15
CA THR A 30 16.69 -5.16 -9.22
C THR A 30 15.99 -3.83 -9.53
N PHE A 31 14.71 -3.91 -9.88
CA PHE A 31 13.84 -2.73 -10.05
C PHE A 31 12.96 -2.55 -8.82
N TYR A 32 12.89 -1.32 -8.32
CA TYR A 32 11.96 -0.96 -7.26
C TYR A 32 10.70 -0.37 -7.89
N LEU A 33 9.61 -1.13 -7.80
CA LEU A 33 8.28 -0.74 -8.27
C LEU A 33 7.42 -0.38 -7.07
N VAL A 34 6.70 0.74 -7.14
CA VAL A 34 5.69 1.13 -6.16
C VAL A 34 4.35 1.21 -6.86
N GLU A 35 3.41 0.42 -6.37
CA GLU A 35 2.01 0.58 -6.75
C GLU A 35 1.51 1.92 -6.17
N GLY A 36 0.71 2.67 -6.92
CA GLY A 36 0.21 4.00 -6.52
C GLY A 36 -0.44 4.01 -5.13
N GLY A 37 0.35 4.26 -4.08
CA GLY A 37 -0.01 3.93 -2.70
C GLY A 37 -1.05 4.87 -2.09
N ILE A 38 -1.16 6.09 -2.61
CA ILE A 38 -2.13 7.09 -2.13
C ILE A 38 -3.55 6.63 -2.46
N SER A 39 -3.78 6.10 -3.66
CA SER A 39 -5.12 5.63 -4.08
C SER A 39 -5.65 4.52 -3.16
N LYS A 40 -4.79 3.57 -2.79
CA LYS A 40 -5.12 2.49 -1.85
C LYS A 40 -5.38 3.01 -0.45
N TRP A 41 -4.59 3.97 0.01
CA TRP A 41 -4.75 4.55 1.33
C TRP A 41 -6.05 5.34 1.43
N VAL A 42 -6.36 6.15 0.42
CA VAL A 42 -7.64 6.89 0.31
C VAL A 42 -8.82 5.91 0.24
N GLY A 43 -8.70 4.85 -0.57
CA GLY A 43 -9.74 3.83 -0.71
C GLY A 43 -10.04 3.03 0.56
N ILE A 44 -9.11 2.97 1.51
CA ILE A 44 -9.32 2.32 2.81
C ILE A 44 -9.73 3.33 3.88
N LEU A 45 -9.01 4.46 3.97
CA LEU A 45 -9.15 5.40 5.08
C LEU A 45 -10.42 6.25 4.97
N VAL A 46 -10.82 6.68 3.76
CA VAL A 46 -12.00 7.53 3.59
C VAL A 46 -13.28 6.79 3.97
N PRO A 47 -13.55 5.56 3.48
CA PRO A 47 -14.73 4.81 3.91
C PRO A 47 -14.74 4.54 5.41
N MET A 48 -13.58 4.19 5.99
CA MET A 48 -13.47 3.95 7.43
C MET A 48 -13.72 5.22 8.25
N LEU A 49 -13.20 6.37 7.81
CA LEU A 49 -13.44 7.66 8.46
C LEU A 49 -14.93 8.03 8.40
N LEU A 50 -15.60 7.77 7.28
CA LEU A 50 -17.03 7.98 7.14
C LEU A 50 -17.83 7.11 8.12
N VAL A 51 -17.48 5.82 8.22
CA VAL A 51 -18.09 4.90 9.21
C VAL A 51 -17.86 5.41 10.64
N PHE A 52 -16.67 5.93 10.96
CA PHE A 52 -16.37 6.51 12.27
C PHE A 52 -17.19 7.77 12.57
N VAL A 53 -17.35 8.68 11.60
CA VAL A 53 -18.20 9.87 11.78
C VAL A 53 -19.66 9.48 12.01
N LEU A 54 -20.18 8.51 11.24
CA LEU A 54 -21.54 8.00 11.44
C LEU A 54 -21.70 7.36 12.82
N ASP A 55 -20.71 6.60 13.28
CA ASP A 55 -20.70 5.97 14.60
C ASP A 55 -20.70 7.01 15.73
N VAL A 56 -19.86 8.05 15.61
CA VAL A 56 -19.85 9.20 16.53
C VAL A 56 -21.22 9.89 16.53
N VAL A 57 -21.79 10.18 15.36
CA VAL A 57 -23.11 10.83 15.31
C VAL A 57 -24.18 9.95 15.96
N ASN A 58 -24.17 8.64 15.69
CA ASN A 58 -25.09 7.68 16.28
C ASN A 58 -24.96 7.63 17.81
N VAL A 59 -23.74 7.60 18.35
CA VAL A 59 -23.56 7.61 19.80
C VAL A 59 -23.93 8.96 20.39
N PHE A 60 -23.51 10.09 19.84
CA PHE A 60 -23.67 11.38 20.51
C PHE A 60 -25.05 12.03 20.31
N TYR A 61 -25.73 11.79 19.20
CA TYR A 61 -26.98 12.50 18.86
C TYR A 61 -28.24 11.64 18.93
N ASN A 62 -28.13 10.31 18.94
CA ASN A 62 -29.27 9.41 18.89
C ASN A 62 -29.87 9.14 20.29
N ASP A 63 -30.14 10.21 21.05
CA ASP A 63 -30.83 10.18 22.35
C ASP A 63 -32.37 10.13 22.21
N THR A 64 -32.88 10.08 20.97
CA THR A 64 -34.32 10.00 20.72
C THR A 64 -34.78 8.55 20.82
N LYS A 65 -35.77 8.32 21.70
CA LYS A 65 -36.36 7.01 22.06
C LYS A 65 -36.89 6.15 20.88
N ASN A 66 -36.87 6.63 19.64
CA ASN A 66 -37.47 5.98 18.48
C ASN A 66 -36.49 5.76 17.31
N GLY A 67 -35.18 5.99 17.50
CA GLY A 67 -34.19 5.73 16.47
C GLY A 67 -33.85 4.24 16.36
N ASP A 68 -33.95 3.66 15.16
CA ASP A 68 -33.48 2.31 14.81
C ASP A 68 -31.94 2.19 14.92
N THR A 69 -31.45 2.26 16.16
CA THR A 69 -30.05 2.09 16.54
C THR A 69 -29.52 0.75 16.07
N LEU A 70 -30.33 -0.31 16.15
CA LEU A 70 -29.98 -1.65 15.68
C LEU A 70 -29.74 -1.70 14.16
N SER A 71 -30.59 -1.04 13.37
CA SER A 71 -30.46 -1.01 11.89
C SER A 71 -29.21 -0.25 11.46
N THR A 72 -28.93 0.87 12.13
CA THR A 72 -27.74 1.69 11.88
C THR A 72 -26.47 0.92 12.22
N SER A 73 -26.43 0.28 13.39
CA SER A 73 -25.33 -0.57 13.83
C SER A 73 -25.08 -1.77 12.92
N ALA A 74 -26.15 -2.46 12.49
CA ALA A 74 -26.04 -3.58 11.56
C ALA A 74 -25.45 -3.15 10.21
N THR A 75 -25.86 -1.97 9.71
CA THR A 75 -25.34 -1.42 8.46
C THR A 75 -23.87 -1.04 8.57
N LEU A 76 -23.45 -0.45 9.70
CA LEU A 76 -22.04 -0.12 9.96
C LEU A 76 -21.17 -1.37 10.07
N ALA A 77 -21.63 -2.41 10.78
CA ALA A 77 -20.95 -3.69 10.88
C ALA A 77 -20.82 -4.37 9.51
N LEU A 78 -21.89 -4.35 8.70
CA LEU A 78 -21.89 -4.93 7.35
C LEU A 78 -20.91 -4.19 6.42
N THR A 79 -20.84 -2.87 6.53
CA THR A 79 -19.88 -2.04 5.78
C THR A 79 -18.44 -2.42 6.14
N ALA A 80 -18.15 -2.62 7.43
CA ALA A 80 -16.83 -3.08 7.86
C ALA A 80 -16.48 -4.47 7.31
N VAL A 81 -17.45 -5.40 7.31
CA VAL A 81 -17.28 -6.76 6.76
C VAL A 81 -17.04 -6.74 5.25
N PHE A 82 -17.66 -5.83 4.48
CA PHE A 82 -17.41 -5.71 3.04
C PHE A 82 -16.12 -4.95 2.70
N LEU A 83 -15.62 -4.08 3.57
CA LEU A 83 -14.33 -3.41 3.39
C LEU A 83 -13.14 -4.33 3.74
N LEU A 84 -13.33 -5.28 4.65
CA LEU A 84 -12.30 -6.21 5.12
C LEU A 84 -11.55 -6.99 4.01
N PRO A 85 -12.24 -7.62 3.05
CA PRO A 85 -11.59 -8.41 2.00
C PRO A 85 -10.72 -7.55 1.08
N ASN A 86 -11.05 -6.26 0.91
CA ASN A 86 -10.24 -5.32 0.14
C ASN A 86 -8.96 -4.91 0.88
N ILE A 87 -8.97 -4.94 2.22
CA ILE A 87 -7.81 -4.64 3.07
C ILE A 87 -6.89 -5.86 3.19
N LEU A 88 -7.46 -7.06 3.22
CA LEU A 88 -6.75 -8.35 3.25
C LEU A 88 -6.32 -8.77 1.84
N SER A 89 -5.42 -8.02 1.18
CA SER A 89 -4.90 -8.44 -0.12
C SER A 89 -4.23 -9.82 -0.03
N LYS A 90 -4.50 -10.70 -1.02
CA LYS A 90 -4.13 -12.13 -1.04
C LYS A 90 -2.61 -12.43 -1.10
N ALA A 91 -1.73 -11.42 -1.15
CA ALA A 91 -0.36 -11.60 -1.65
C ALA A 91 0.78 -11.75 -0.62
N TYR A 92 0.56 -11.63 0.70
CA TYR A 92 1.69 -11.71 1.67
C TYR A 92 1.35 -12.50 2.96
N ARG A 93 2.03 -13.64 3.16
CA ARG A 93 2.02 -14.51 4.37
C ARG A 93 2.73 -13.83 5.58
N PRO A 94 2.97 -14.55 6.70
CA PRO A 94 2.14 -14.71 7.90
C PRO A 94 2.37 -13.65 8.99
N LYS A 95 3.36 -12.76 8.87
CA LYS A 95 3.70 -11.77 9.92
C LYS A 95 2.83 -10.51 9.88
N ILE A 96 2.40 -10.13 8.67
CA ILE A 96 1.48 -9.00 8.43
C ILE A 96 0.03 -9.39 8.81
N ILE A 97 -0.27 -10.69 8.84
CA ILE A 97 -1.56 -11.24 9.27
C ILE A 97 -1.89 -10.79 10.69
N ALA A 98 -0.91 -10.78 11.61
CA ALA A 98 -1.16 -10.39 13.00
C ALA A 98 -1.62 -8.93 13.14
N THR A 99 -0.89 -7.96 12.58
CA THR A 99 -1.24 -6.53 12.72
C THR A 99 -2.56 -6.19 12.03
N ASN A 100 -2.79 -6.75 10.84
CA ASN A 100 -4.03 -6.52 10.11
C ASN A 100 -5.22 -7.17 10.83
N MET A 101 -5.06 -8.40 11.37
CA MET A 101 -6.11 -9.04 12.18
C MET A 101 -6.39 -8.27 13.47
N VAL A 102 -5.36 -7.77 14.16
CA VAL A 102 -5.54 -6.94 15.36
C VAL A 102 -6.28 -5.65 15.03
N TYR A 103 -5.94 -4.97 13.93
CA TYR A 103 -6.66 -3.79 13.45
C TYR A 103 -8.13 -4.10 13.18
N ILE A 104 -8.40 -5.18 12.44
CA ILE A 104 -9.75 -5.66 12.12
C ILE A 104 -10.54 -5.97 13.40
N LEU A 105 -9.94 -6.68 14.35
CA LEU A 105 -10.56 -7.01 15.63
C LEU A 105 -10.86 -5.76 16.46
N LEU A 106 -9.94 -4.79 16.50
CA LEU A 106 -10.16 -3.52 17.19
C LEU A 106 -11.32 -2.73 16.60
N VAL A 107 -11.41 -2.65 15.26
CA VAL A 107 -12.52 -2.02 14.56
C VAL A 107 -13.83 -2.74 14.89
N PHE A 108 -13.83 -4.06 14.80
CA PHE A 108 -15.03 -4.87 15.04
C PHE A 108 -15.52 -4.77 16.49
N ILE A 109 -14.61 -4.89 17.46
CA ILE A 109 -14.93 -4.75 18.89
C ILE A 109 -15.39 -3.32 19.18
N GLY A 110 -14.77 -2.31 18.58
CA GLY A 110 -15.16 -0.91 18.72
C GLY A 110 -16.59 -0.66 18.25
N LEU A 111 -16.92 -1.12 17.03
CA LEU A 111 -18.28 -1.03 16.48
C LEU A 111 -19.30 -1.85 17.29
N ALA A 112 -18.93 -3.05 17.74
CA ALA A 112 -19.80 -3.90 18.56
C ALA A 112 -20.13 -3.25 19.91
N LEU A 113 -19.13 -2.67 20.59
CA LEU A 113 -19.32 -1.94 21.84
C LEU A 113 -20.12 -0.64 21.64
N SER A 114 -19.87 0.07 20.54
CA SER A 114 -20.63 1.28 20.16
C SER A 114 -22.11 0.98 19.91
N SER A 115 -22.41 -0.23 19.45
CA SER A 115 -23.76 -0.69 19.13
C SER A 115 -24.58 -1.17 20.34
N VAL A 116 -24.00 -1.21 21.54
CA VAL A 116 -24.73 -1.64 22.74
C VAL A 116 -25.79 -0.60 23.10
N THR A 117 -27.06 -1.03 23.11
CA THR A 117 -28.22 -0.16 23.34
C THR A 117 -28.16 0.55 24.69
N ARG A 118 -28.50 1.85 24.68
CA ARG A 118 -28.47 2.75 25.85
C ARG A 118 -29.40 2.35 27.01
N GLU A 119 -30.32 1.42 26.77
CA GLU A 119 -31.36 1.02 27.74
C GLU A 119 -30.81 0.24 28.94
N MET A 120 -29.64 -0.40 28.81
CA MET A 120 -28.92 -0.93 29.97
C MET A 120 -28.13 0.21 30.62
N GLN A 121 -28.38 0.61 31.87
CA GLN A 121 -27.72 1.79 32.48
C GLN A 121 -26.16 1.77 32.46
N SER A 122 -25.52 0.60 32.36
CA SER A 122 -24.05 0.46 32.20
C SER A 122 -23.56 0.69 30.76
N SER A 123 -24.45 0.77 29.77
CA SER A 123 -24.16 0.81 28.33
C SER A 123 -23.56 2.12 27.83
N LYS A 124 -23.80 3.26 28.48
CA LYS A 124 -23.24 4.55 28.03
C LYS A 124 -21.71 4.50 28.01
N ILE A 125 -21.10 3.93 29.05
CA ILE A 125 -19.65 3.77 29.16
C ILE A 125 -19.14 2.85 28.03
N ALA A 126 -19.84 1.74 27.77
CA ALA A 126 -19.48 0.81 26.71
C ALA A 126 -19.54 1.49 25.33
N ALA A 127 -20.57 2.27 25.04
CA ALA A 127 -20.71 2.98 23.76
C ALA A 127 -19.58 4.00 23.54
N TYR A 128 -19.28 4.84 24.54
CA TYR A 128 -18.14 5.78 24.46
C TYR A 128 -16.80 5.07 24.32
N THR A 129 -16.63 3.94 25.02
CA THR A 129 -15.43 3.12 24.91
C THR A 129 -15.30 2.50 23.53
N GLY A 130 -16.41 2.07 22.92
CA GLY A 130 -16.45 1.56 21.55
C GLY A 130 -15.98 2.60 20.53
N VAL A 131 -16.55 3.81 20.59
CA VAL A 131 -16.13 4.94 19.74
C VAL A 131 -14.66 5.29 19.96
N ALA A 132 -14.20 5.36 21.21
CA ALA A 132 -12.80 5.66 21.52
C ALA A 132 -11.85 4.57 20.99
N LEU A 133 -12.21 3.29 21.15
CA LEU A 133 -11.44 2.16 20.65
C LEU A 133 -11.38 2.15 19.12
N PHE A 134 -12.51 2.43 18.46
CA PHE A 134 -12.55 2.55 17.01
C PHE A 134 -11.73 3.75 16.52
N GLY A 135 -11.83 4.90 17.17
CA GLY A 135 -10.99 6.07 16.89
C GLY A 135 -9.50 5.78 17.05
N PHE A 136 -9.11 5.06 18.10
CA PHE A 136 -7.72 4.64 18.33
C PHE A 136 -7.19 3.73 17.20
N SER A 137 -8.06 2.92 16.59
CA SER A 137 -7.66 2.02 15.50
C SER A 137 -7.07 2.76 14.28
N PHE A 138 -7.41 4.04 14.06
CA PHE A 138 -6.85 4.86 12.98
C PHE A 138 -5.36 5.17 13.13
N ILE A 139 -4.80 5.04 14.34
CA ILE A 139 -3.37 5.23 14.56
C ILE A 139 -2.55 4.16 13.80
N ILE A 140 -3.07 2.93 13.69
CA ILE A 140 -2.38 1.82 13.03
C ILE A 140 -2.09 2.11 11.55
N PRO A 141 -3.08 2.44 10.68
CA PRO A 141 -2.82 2.76 9.29
C PRO A 141 -1.98 4.03 9.11
N ILE A 142 -2.09 5.02 10.01
CA ILE A 142 -1.25 6.24 9.98
C ILE A 142 0.21 5.89 10.24
N VAL A 143 0.51 5.12 11.28
CA VAL A 143 1.89 4.69 11.60
C VAL A 143 2.46 3.83 10.48
N SER A 144 1.65 2.93 9.92
CA SER A 144 2.05 2.10 8.76
C SER A 144 2.41 2.98 7.54
N PHE A 145 1.60 3.99 7.25
CA PHE A 145 1.84 4.94 6.16
C PHE A 145 3.10 5.78 6.37
N LEU A 146 3.33 6.26 7.59
CA LEU A 146 4.56 7.01 7.92
C LEU A 146 5.81 6.13 7.79
N LYS A 147 5.75 4.86 8.23
CA LYS A 147 6.84 3.90 8.04
C LYS A 147 7.12 3.64 6.57
N PHE A 148 6.08 3.43 5.76
CA PHE A 148 6.21 3.26 4.32
C PHE A 148 6.81 4.50 3.66
N SER A 149 6.36 5.69 4.03
CA SER A 149 6.87 6.96 3.50
C SER A 149 8.34 7.17 3.82
N LYS A 150 8.76 6.87 5.06
CA LYS A 150 10.17 6.90 5.45
C LYS A 150 11.02 5.90 4.68
N TYR A 151 10.52 4.67 4.48
CA TYR A 151 11.22 3.65 3.71
C TYR A 151 11.38 4.06 2.23
N LYS A 152 10.32 4.63 1.63
CA LYS A 152 10.38 5.19 0.27
C LYS A 152 11.43 6.30 0.18
N GLN A 153 11.48 7.22 1.14
CA GLN A 153 12.50 8.26 1.19
C GLN A 153 13.91 7.70 1.32
N SER A 154 14.15 6.69 2.16
CA SER A 154 15.49 6.11 2.30
C SER A 154 16.04 5.52 1.01
N ILE A 155 15.18 4.89 0.18
CA ILE A 155 15.59 4.36 -1.13
C ILE A 155 15.97 5.51 -2.08
N LEU A 156 15.16 6.56 -2.12
CA LEU A 156 15.42 7.74 -2.95
C LEU A 156 16.68 8.51 -2.51
N ASP A 157 16.97 8.54 -1.22
CA ASP A 157 18.15 9.20 -0.68
C ASP A 157 19.43 8.39 -0.92
N GLU A 158 19.37 7.06 -0.83
CA GLU A 158 20.47 6.17 -1.22
C GLU A 158 20.84 6.37 -2.70
N GLU A 159 19.84 6.46 -3.58
CA GLU A 159 20.04 6.74 -5.01
C GLU A 159 20.70 8.10 -5.27
N LYS A 160 20.21 9.17 -4.62
CA LYS A 160 20.83 10.50 -4.72
C LYS A 160 22.27 10.50 -4.25
N SER A 161 22.58 9.75 -3.20
CA SER A 161 23.93 9.64 -2.68
C SER A 161 24.87 8.92 -3.65
N PHE A 162 24.38 7.87 -4.33
CA PHE A 162 25.11 7.14 -5.36
C PHE A 162 25.44 8.04 -6.55
N MET A 163 24.43 8.72 -7.11
CA MET A 163 24.61 9.66 -8.22
C MET A 163 25.61 10.79 -7.90
N LYS A 164 25.57 11.30 -6.66
CA LYS A 164 26.49 12.36 -6.22
C LYS A 164 27.93 11.86 -6.06
N ASN A 165 28.13 10.60 -5.71
CA ASN A 165 29.47 10.00 -5.58
C ASN A 165 30.08 9.69 -6.95
N ASP A 166 29.28 9.20 -7.90
CA ASP A 166 29.73 8.99 -9.29
C ASP A 166 30.16 10.31 -9.93
N LEU A 167 29.36 11.38 -9.77
CA LEU A 167 29.70 12.73 -10.24
C LEU A 167 30.99 13.30 -9.63
N LYS A 168 31.39 12.85 -8.42
CA LYS A 168 32.65 13.25 -7.79
C LYS A 168 33.85 12.44 -8.27
N HIS A 169 33.64 11.19 -8.67
CA HIS A 169 34.68 10.36 -9.30
C HIS A 169 34.92 10.71 -10.77
N ASP A 170 34.15 11.64 -11.32
CA ASP A 170 34.22 12.16 -12.68
C ASP A 170 35.42 13.12 -12.93
N LYS A 171 36.59 12.79 -12.38
CA LYS A 171 37.87 13.10 -13.03
C LYS A 171 38.13 12.23 -14.28
N PHE A 172 37.28 11.23 -14.54
CA PHE A 172 37.23 10.44 -15.78
C PHE A 172 36.24 11.03 -16.80
N LYS A 173 36.37 12.34 -17.07
CA LYS A 173 35.41 13.11 -17.87
C LYS A 173 35.45 12.84 -19.38
N HIS A 174 36.01 11.70 -19.84
CA HIS A 174 36.28 11.50 -21.26
C HIS A 174 35.29 10.59 -22.03
N ASP A 175 34.38 9.85 -21.38
CA ASP A 175 33.48 8.91 -22.09
C ASP A 175 32.00 8.91 -21.63
N VAL A 176 31.51 10.03 -21.10
CA VAL A 176 30.08 10.16 -20.69
C VAL A 176 29.12 10.18 -21.90
N HIS A 177 29.64 10.30 -23.13
CA HIS A 177 28.81 10.33 -24.33
C HIS A 177 28.14 8.99 -24.66
N ASP A 178 28.67 7.87 -24.17
CA ASP A 178 28.27 6.52 -24.60
C ASP A 178 27.05 5.96 -23.81
N TYR A 179 26.87 6.39 -22.55
CA TYR A 179 25.77 5.89 -21.73
C TYR A 179 24.39 6.32 -22.23
N LYS A 180 24.27 7.52 -22.81
CA LYS A 180 23.01 7.97 -23.40
C LYS A 180 22.60 7.08 -24.58
N GLU A 181 23.55 6.72 -25.45
CA GLU A 181 23.29 5.81 -26.57
C GLU A 181 22.91 4.41 -26.07
N TYR A 182 23.55 3.92 -25.01
CA TYR A 182 23.20 2.63 -24.41
C TYR A 182 21.76 2.60 -23.87
N PHE A 183 21.33 3.64 -23.15
CA PHE A 183 19.95 3.73 -22.66
C PHE A 183 18.93 3.98 -23.79
N GLN A 184 19.30 4.71 -24.84
CA GLN A 184 18.47 4.89 -26.03
C GLN A 184 18.23 3.54 -26.72
N SER A 185 19.30 2.77 -26.94
CA SER A 185 19.27 1.43 -27.51
C SER A 185 18.37 0.49 -26.70
N MET A 186 18.51 0.50 -25.37
CA MET A 186 17.69 -0.36 -24.51
C MET A 186 16.21 0.04 -24.55
N LYS A 187 15.91 1.34 -24.61
CA LYS A 187 14.55 1.85 -24.78
C LYS A 187 13.94 1.39 -26.11
N ASP A 188 14.70 1.47 -27.20
CA ASP A 188 14.26 1.05 -28.53
C ASP A 188 13.99 -0.46 -28.59
N VAL A 189 14.82 -1.27 -27.91
CA VAL A 189 14.61 -2.71 -27.77
C VAL A 189 13.33 -3.01 -26.98
N MET A 190 13.09 -2.31 -25.88
CA MET A 190 11.87 -2.50 -25.08
C MET A 190 10.61 -2.06 -25.84
N GLU A 191 10.65 -0.94 -26.56
CA GLU A 191 9.54 -0.51 -27.42
C GLU A 191 9.29 -1.50 -28.57
N GLY A 192 10.36 -2.05 -29.15
CA GLY A 192 10.30 -3.08 -30.18
C GLY A 192 9.63 -4.37 -29.69
N GLN A 193 10.03 -4.87 -28.51
CA GLN A 193 9.38 -6.05 -27.92
C GLN A 193 7.92 -5.77 -27.60
N CYS A 194 7.59 -4.60 -27.06
CA CYS A 194 6.21 -4.23 -26.75
C CYS A 194 5.32 -4.20 -28.00
N LYS A 195 5.82 -3.69 -29.13
CA LYS A 195 5.13 -3.77 -30.43
C LYS A 195 4.97 -5.19 -30.93
N LEU A 196 6.00 -6.03 -30.78
CA LEU A 196 5.93 -7.43 -31.21
C LEU A 196 4.87 -8.21 -30.42
N TYR A 197 4.83 -8.02 -29.10
CA TYR A 197 3.80 -8.63 -28.24
C TYR A 197 2.39 -8.14 -28.60
N LYS A 198 2.24 -6.87 -29.00
CA LYS A 198 0.95 -6.34 -29.47
C LYS A 198 0.49 -6.99 -30.77
N ILE A 199 1.39 -7.17 -31.74
CA ILE A 199 1.08 -7.84 -33.02
C ILE A 199 0.68 -9.30 -32.78
N ILE A 200 1.43 -10.01 -31.93
CA ILE A 200 1.12 -11.40 -31.56
C ILE A 200 -0.21 -11.47 -30.79
N GLY A 201 -0.50 -10.51 -29.91
CA GLY A 201 -1.78 -10.42 -29.20
C GLY A 201 -2.97 -10.25 -30.15
N ASP A 202 -2.84 -9.36 -31.14
CA ASP A 202 -3.87 -9.07 -32.14
C ASP A 202 -4.11 -10.24 -33.11
N GLU A 203 -3.07 -10.98 -33.51
CA GLU A 203 -3.22 -12.18 -34.39
C GLU A 203 -3.83 -13.38 -33.66
N PHE A 204 -3.53 -13.55 -32.37
CA PHE A 204 -3.97 -14.73 -31.61
C PHE A 204 -5.21 -14.48 -30.73
N GLY A 205 -5.81 -13.29 -30.82
CA GLY A 205 -6.97 -12.92 -29.98
C GLY A 205 -6.66 -13.02 -28.48
N ALA A 206 -5.40 -12.87 -28.12
CA ALA A 206 -4.94 -12.90 -26.74
C ALA A 206 -4.90 -11.46 -26.24
N GLU A 207 -5.97 -11.04 -25.57
CA GLU A 207 -5.96 -9.79 -24.80
C GLU A 207 -4.81 -9.86 -23.78
N CYS A 208 -3.71 -9.14 -24.03
CA CYS A 208 -2.61 -9.02 -23.08
C CYS A 208 -3.12 -8.40 -21.77
N LEU A 209 -3.01 -9.15 -20.68
CA LEU A 209 -3.40 -8.81 -19.30
C LEU A 209 -2.50 -7.75 -18.64
#